data_AF-A0A6C0BT93-F1
#
_entry.id   AF-A0A6C0BT93-F1
#
_cell.length_a   1.000
_cell.length_b   1.000
_cell.length_c   1.000
_cell.angle_alpha   90.00
_cell.angle_beta   90.00
_cell.angle_gamma   90.00
#
_symmetry.space_group_name_H-M   'P 1'
#
loop_
_entity.id
_entity.type
_entity.pdbx_description
1 polymer ?
#
loop_
_entity_poly.entity_id
_entity_poly.type
_entity_poly.pdbx_seq_one_letter_code
_entity_poly.pdbx_strand_id
1 'polypeptide(L)'
;MTIPKYVFIVPYRNREEHKHFFLRYMKYILEDYPSDDYEIIFSHQCDNRPFNRGAVKNIGFKYAKYKYKNDYKNINFIFHDIDVMPYKKNLLDYETQVGTIKHYYGFKYALGGIISIKGSDFDLLNGFPNYWSWSLEDNCFQERALYNNIKIDRNTFYQIGDFHILHIHDGYYKDLSKTNLDLYQSDSGNEGLETIYKTQIKDEIINGTDTNIKHTFCNIRYFETLYSHDSQIKAQKHDLRNGNKLGLRSNVRQMNTLIYNK
;
A
#
# COMPACT_ATOMS: atom_id res chain seq x y z
N MET A 1 -7.80 16.79 19.78
CA MET A 1 -6.84 15.90 19.10
C MET A 1 -6.31 16.67 17.91
N THR A 2 -4.99 16.79 17.76
CA THR A 2 -4.39 17.47 16.60
C THR A 2 -4.61 16.62 15.34
N ILE A 3 -4.96 17.25 14.22
CA ILE A 3 -5.24 16.58 12.95
C ILE A 3 -3.93 16.58 12.14
N PRO A 4 -3.36 15.41 11.80
CA PRO A 4 -2.15 15.35 11.00
C PRO A 4 -2.45 15.72 9.55
N LYS A 5 -1.48 16.35 8.88
CA LYS A 5 -1.51 16.57 7.42
C LYS A 5 -1.15 15.30 6.65
N TYR A 6 -0.33 14.45 7.24
CA TYR A 6 0.21 13.25 6.61
C TYR A 6 -0.04 12.01 7.47
N VAL A 7 -0.65 10.99 6.89
CA VAL A 7 -0.82 9.69 7.55
C VAL A 7 -0.13 8.63 6.72
N PHE A 8 0.97 8.09 7.24
CA PHE A 8 1.71 7.00 6.63
C PHE A 8 1.03 5.67 7.01
N ILE A 9 0.47 4.98 6.03
CA ILE A 9 -0.08 3.63 6.18
C ILE A 9 0.95 2.63 5.69
N VAL A 10 1.54 1.90 6.64
CA VAL A 10 2.60 0.93 6.39
C VAL A 10 2.03 -0.49 6.54
N PRO A 11 1.79 -1.24 5.45
CA PRO A 11 1.31 -2.62 5.56
C PRO A 11 2.41 -3.51 6.15
N TYR A 12 2.09 -4.22 7.23
CA TYR A 12 3.09 -4.88 8.06
C TYR A 12 2.68 -6.30 8.47
N ARG A 13 3.64 -7.23 8.40
CA ARG A 13 3.61 -8.56 9.07
C ARG A 13 4.98 -9.22 9.02
N ASN A 14 5.50 -9.68 10.16
CA ASN A 14 6.73 -10.48 10.26
C ASN A 14 7.95 -9.86 9.52
N ARG A 15 8.20 -8.57 9.77
CA ARG A 15 9.27 -7.77 9.12
C ARG A 15 10.06 -6.97 10.16
N GLU A 16 10.45 -7.62 11.25
CA GLU A 16 11.03 -6.94 12.41
C GLU A 16 12.33 -6.20 12.06
N GLU A 17 13.19 -6.78 11.23
CA GLU A 17 14.42 -6.17 10.76
C GLU A 17 14.14 -4.94 9.90
N HIS A 18 13.25 -5.05 8.91
CA HIS A 18 12.84 -3.92 8.08
C HIS A 18 12.23 -2.81 8.92
N LYS A 19 11.37 -3.15 9.90
CA LYS A 19 10.79 -2.17 10.83
C LYS A 19 11.85 -1.45 11.65
N HIS A 20 12.87 -2.17 12.12
CA HIS A 20 13.98 -1.55 12.85
C HIS A 20 14.67 -0.48 12.01
N PHE A 21 15.03 -0.80 10.76
CA PHE A 21 15.63 0.17 9.85
C PHE A 21 14.68 1.31 9.51
N PHE A 22 13.42 0.99 9.20
CA PHE A 22 12.38 1.95 8.84
C PHE A 22 12.17 3.00 9.93
N LEU A 23 11.93 2.59 11.18
CA LEU A 23 11.65 3.52 12.27
C LEU A 23 12.82 4.46 12.55
N ARG A 24 14.05 3.96 12.48
CA ARG A 24 15.25 4.76 12.65
C ARG A 24 15.44 5.74 11.49
N TYR A 25 15.28 5.28 10.26
CA TYR A 25 15.53 6.11 9.09
C TYR A 25 14.43 7.14 8.88
N MET A 26 13.17 6.75 9.03
CA MET A 26 12.02 7.67 8.91
C MET A 26 12.04 8.76 9.98
N LYS A 27 12.67 8.52 11.15
CA LYS A 27 12.94 9.60 12.11
C LYS A 27 13.77 10.73 11.49
N TYR A 28 14.83 10.39 10.74
CA TYR A 28 15.63 11.37 10.00
C TYR A 28 14.86 11.99 8.83
N ILE A 29 14.12 11.18 8.06
CA ILE A 29 13.34 11.67 6.90
C ILE A 29 12.28 12.69 7.31
N LEU A 30 11.69 12.54 8.50
CA LEU A 30 10.60 13.37 8.99
C LEU A 30 11.04 14.37 10.07
N GLU A 31 12.34 14.55 10.31
CA GLU A 31 12.83 15.37 11.43
C GLU A 31 12.48 16.86 11.29
N ASP A 32 12.34 17.35 10.06
CA ASP A 32 11.97 18.73 9.74
C ASP A 32 10.45 18.97 9.79
N TYR A 33 9.64 17.91 9.94
CA TYR A 33 8.18 18.02 10.05
C TYR A 33 7.79 18.23 11.52
N PRO A 34 6.82 19.12 11.82
CA PRO A 34 6.22 19.17 13.15
C PRO A 34 5.70 17.78 13.55
N SER A 35 5.98 17.34 14.78
CA SER A 35 5.63 16.00 15.24
C SER A 35 4.11 15.71 15.22
N ASP A 36 3.30 16.75 15.22
CA ASP A 36 1.84 16.66 15.17
C ASP A 36 1.28 16.74 13.74
N ASP A 37 2.12 17.06 12.74
CA ASP A 37 1.72 17.13 11.32
C ASP A 37 1.70 15.75 10.65
N TYR A 38 2.25 14.72 11.28
CA TYR A 38 2.25 13.36 10.73
C TYR A 38 1.90 12.27 11.75
N GLU A 39 1.39 11.16 11.25
CA GLU A 39 1.24 9.91 12.00
C GLU A 39 1.72 8.72 11.16
N ILE A 40 2.44 7.78 11.78
CA ILE A 40 2.83 6.51 11.18
C ILE A 40 1.96 5.40 11.77
N ILE A 41 1.24 4.69 10.91
CA ILE A 41 0.35 3.60 11.27
C ILE A 41 0.85 2.32 10.61
N PHE A 42 1.36 1.41 11.44
CA PHE A 42 1.62 0.03 11.04
C PHE A 42 0.30 -0.71 11.01
N SER A 43 -0.23 -0.89 9.80
CA SER A 43 -1.41 -1.73 9.60
C SER A 43 -0.96 -3.18 9.61
N HIS A 44 -1.19 -3.86 10.73
CA HIS A 44 -0.49 -5.09 11.09
C HIS A 44 -1.42 -6.29 11.01
N GLN A 45 -1.25 -7.15 10.01
CA GLN A 45 -1.99 -8.41 9.94
C GLN A 45 -1.40 -9.42 10.91
N CYS A 46 -2.11 -9.74 11.98
CA CYS A 46 -1.62 -10.61 13.07
C CYS A 46 -2.05 -12.09 12.92
N ASP A 47 -2.91 -12.39 11.95
CA ASP A 47 -3.34 -13.77 11.69
C ASP A 47 -2.40 -14.53 10.75
N ASN A 48 -2.63 -15.85 10.67
CA ASN A 48 -1.82 -16.79 9.90
C ASN A 48 -2.32 -17.00 8.45
N ARG A 49 -3.33 -16.25 8.00
CA ARG A 49 -3.83 -16.36 6.61
C ARG A 49 -2.80 -15.74 5.66
N PRO A 50 -2.89 -15.93 4.33
CA PRO A 50 -2.00 -15.23 3.41
C PRO A 50 -2.02 -13.72 3.62
N PHE A 51 -0.91 -13.05 3.33
CA PHE A 51 -0.84 -11.61 3.53
C PHE A 51 -1.75 -10.95 2.50
N ASN A 52 -2.66 -10.09 2.96
CA ASN A 52 -3.56 -9.36 2.08
C ASN A 52 -3.14 -7.89 2.07
N ARG A 53 -2.15 -7.55 1.25
CA ARG A 53 -1.53 -6.22 1.25
C ARG A 53 -2.55 -5.11 0.96
N GLY A 54 -3.48 -5.35 0.02
CA GLY A 54 -4.56 -4.41 -0.29
C GLY A 54 -5.52 -4.20 0.88
N ALA A 55 -6.03 -5.28 1.49
CA ALA A 55 -6.93 -5.18 2.65
C ALA A 55 -6.25 -4.53 3.85
N VAL A 56 -4.97 -4.83 4.09
CA VAL A 56 -4.19 -4.23 5.18
C VAL A 56 -4.04 -2.72 4.96
N LYS A 57 -3.74 -2.25 3.74
CA LYS A 57 -3.73 -0.81 3.41
C LYS A 57 -5.12 -0.17 3.65
N ASN A 58 -6.19 -0.83 3.17
CA ASN A 58 -7.57 -0.37 3.36
C ASN A 58 -7.97 -0.27 4.84
N ILE A 59 -7.61 -1.25 5.66
CA ILE A 59 -7.93 -1.25 7.10
C ILE A 59 -7.14 -0.16 7.83
N GLY A 60 -5.88 0.08 7.45
CA GLY A 60 -5.10 1.21 7.96
C GLY A 60 -5.78 2.55 7.65
N PHE A 61 -6.27 2.72 6.43
CA PHE A 61 -7.09 3.87 6.05
C PHE A 61 -8.40 3.94 6.85
N LYS A 62 -9.16 2.85 7.01
CA LYS A 62 -10.41 2.82 7.83
C LYS A 62 -10.15 3.25 9.27
N TYR A 63 -9.06 2.78 9.87
CA TYR A 63 -8.66 3.16 11.22
C TYR A 63 -8.42 4.67 11.33
N ALA A 64 -7.64 5.24 10.41
CA ALA A 64 -7.39 6.69 10.37
C ALA A 64 -8.65 7.50 10.04
N LYS A 65 -9.49 7.03 9.11
CA LYS A 65 -10.80 7.62 8.77
C LYS A 65 -11.71 7.67 10.00
N TYR A 66 -11.73 6.62 10.82
CA TYR A 66 -12.50 6.60 12.07
C TYR A 66 -11.95 7.61 13.08
N LYS A 67 -10.62 7.64 13.27
CA LYS A 67 -9.93 8.54 14.19
C LYS A 67 -10.10 10.03 13.82
N TYR A 68 -10.11 10.34 12.53
CA TYR A 68 -10.19 11.70 11.97
C TYR A 68 -11.48 11.91 11.15
N LYS A 69 -12.62 11.42 11.66
CA LYS A 69 -13.90 11.32 10.93
C LYS A 69 -14.33 12.57 10.16
N ASN A 70 -14.05 13.76 10.66
CA ASN A 70 -14.47 15.02 10.03
C ASN A 70 -13.42 15.60 9.07
N ASP A 71 -12.18 15.11 9.11
CA ASP A 71 -11.03 15.78 8.49
C ASP A 71 -10.26 14.87 7.52
N TYR A 72 -10.44 13.54 7.61
CA TYR A 72 -9.69 12.55 6.83
C TYR A 72 -9.68 12.83 5.32
N LYS A 73 -10.74 13.44 4.78
CA LYS A 73 -10.83 13.75 3.35
C LYS A 73 -9.69 14.64 2.86
N ASN A 74 -9.19 15.55 3.70
CA ASN A 74 -8.15 16.52 3.36
C ASN A 74 -6.73 16.02 3.69
N ILE A 75 -6.62 14.96 4.48
CA ILE A 75 -5.36 14.33 4.88
C ILE A 75 -4.69 13.69 3.66
N ASN A 76 -3.37 13.82 3.56
CA ASN A 76 -2.56 13.04 2.63
C ASN A 76 -2.31 11.67 3.23
N PHE A 77 -2.79 10.62 2.56
CA PHE A 77 -2.49 9.24 2.91
C PHE A 77 -1.30 8.76 2.09
N ILE A 78 -0.22 8.43 2.79
CA ILE A 78 1.00 7.89 2.18
C ILE A 78 0.97 6.39 2.38
N PHE A 79 0.71 5.62 1.32
CA PHE A 79 0.88 4.17 1.36
C PHE A 79 2.34 3.87 1.08
N HIS A 80 3.00 3.25 2.06
CA HIS A 80 4.45 3.16 2.09
C HIS A 80 4.88 1.75 2.45
N ASP A 81 5.56 1.06 1.53
CA ASP A 81 6.14 -0.24 1.83
C ASP A 81 7.27 -0.10 2.87
N ILE A 82 7.41 -1.10 3.75
CA ILE A 82 8.31 -1.05 4.90
C ILE A 82 9.80 -1.14 4.51
N ASP A 83 10.08 -1.68 3.33
CA ASP A 83 11.40 -2.05 2.85
C ASP A 83 12.04 -1.00 1.94
N VAL A 84 11.36 0.11 1.69
CA VAL A 84 11.83 1.19 0.82
C VAL A 84 11.82 2.51 1.58
N MET A 85 12.87 3.33 1.47
CA MET A 85 12.94 4.66 2.11
C MET A 85 13.70 5.64 1.21
N PRO A 86 13.32 6.93 1.12
CA PRO A 86 14.15 7.91 0.43
C PRO A 86 15.51 8.04 1.11
N TYR A 87 16.63 8.09 0.38
CA TYR A 87 17.97 8.15 1.00
C TYR A 87 18.25 9.46 1.75
N LYS A 88 17.49 10.53 1.51
CA LYS A 88 17.63 11.80 2.22
C LYS A 88 16.28 12.47 2.46
N LYS A 89 16.21 13.29 3.51
CA LYS A 89 15.05 14.14 3.78
C LYS A 89 14.80 15.13 2.64
N ASN A 90 13.57 15.60 2.52
CA ASN A 90 13.11 16.54 1.48
C ASN A 90 13.24 16.02 0.03
N LEU A 91 13.52 14.72 -0.17
CA LEU A 91 13.54 14.10 -1.50
C LEU A 91 12.13 13.91 -2.07
N LEU A 92 11.18 13.53 -1.20
CA LEU A 92 9.80 13.27 -1.55
C LEU A 92 8.92 14.34 -0.92
N ASP A 93 8.13 15.02 -1.75
CA ASP A 93 7.11 15.97 -1.31
C ASP A 93 5.76 15.25 -1.21
N TYR A 94 5.44 14.80 0.01
CA TYR A 94 4.24 13.99 0.30
C TYR A 94 2.91 14.73 0.15
N GLU A 95 2.89 16.05 0.04
CA GLU A 95 1.64 16.81 -0.16
C GLU A 95 1.09 16.53 -1.56
N THR A 96 -0.18 16.18 -1.68
CA THR A 96 -0.86 16.06 -2.96
C THR A 96 -2.14 16.90 -2.95
N GLN A 97 -2.88 16.90 -4.05
CA GLN A 97 -4.16 17.60 -4.20
C GLN A 97 -5.25 16.61 -4.61
N VAL A 98 -6.50 16.99 -4.38
CA VAL A 98 -7.67 16.21 -4.83
C VAL A 98 -7.60 15.96 -6.34
N GLY A 99 -7.92 14.75 -6.76
CA GLY A 99 -7.82 14.30 -8.16
C GLY A 99 -6.39 13.94 -8.60
N THR A 100 -5.42 13.87 -7.67
CA THR A 100 -4.02 13.53 -7.99
C THR A 100 -3.42 12.52 -7.02
N ILE A 101 -2.88 11.42 -7.57
CA ILE A 101 -1.99 10.48 -6.86
C ILE A 101 -0.55 10.79 -7.25
N LYS A 102 0.28 11.17 -6.30
CA LYS A 102 1.73 11.22 -6.50
C LYS A 102 2.32 9.82 -6.30
N HIS A 103 3.08 9.34 -7.25
CA HIS A 103 3.75 8.04 -7.18
C HIS A 103 5.27 8.24 -7.20
N TYR A 104 5.93 7.87 -6.11
CA TYR A 104 7.34 8.19 -5.87
C TYR A 104 8.29 7.03 -6.18
N TYR A 105 7.89 5.79 -5.92
CA TYR A 105 8.78 4.65 -6.11
C TYR A 105 8.03 3.39 -6.49
N GLY A 106 8.49 2.69 -7.53
CA GLY A 106 7.91 1.42 -7.94
C GLY A 106 7.98 1.19 -9.45
N PHE A 107 6.91 0.65 -10.01
CA PHE A 107 6.77 0.38 -11.45
C PHE A 107 5.78 1.34 -12.10
N LYS A 108 5.98 1.74 -13.35
CA LYS A 108 5.02 2.65 -14.03
C LYS A 108 3.64 2.03 -14.30
N TYR A 109 3.53 0.71 -14.25
CA TYR A 109 2.28 -0.03 -14.50
C TYR A 109 1.49 -0.39 -13.24
N ALA A 110 1.95 -0.04 -12.03
CA ALA A 110 1.29 -0.35 -10.77
C ALA A 110 1.57 0.74 -9.72
N LEU A 111 0.59 1.07 -8.87
CA LEU A 111 0.75 2.05 -7.78
C LEU A 111 1.32 1.40 -6.50
N GLY A 112 2.49 0.75 -6.64
CA GLY A 112 3.21 0.11 -5.53
C GLY A 112 4.27 0.99 -4.87
N GLY A 113 5.07 0.43 -3.95
CA GLY A 113 6.17 1.12 -3.28
C GLY A 113 5.69 2.27 -2.38
N ILE A 114 5.79 3.50 -2.89
CA ILE A 114 5.42 4.71 -2.14
C ILE A 114 4.52 5.61 -2.99
N ILE A 115 3.29 5.85 -2.53
CA ILE A 115 2.34 6.78 -3.15
C ILE A 115 1.74 7.74 -2.12
N SER A 116 1.28 8.91 -2.55
CA SER A 116 0.46 9.84 -1.75
C SER A 116 -0.85 10.15 -2.47
N ILE A 117 -1.96 10.11 -1.74
CA ILE A 117 -3.33 10.34 -2.22
C ILE A 117 -4.15 11.09 -1.17
N LYS A 118 -5.06 11.98 -1.57
CA LYS A 118 -6.02 12.57 -0.63
C LYS A 118 -7.02 11.53 -0.13
N GLY A 119 -7.42 11.65 1.13
CA GLY A 119 -8.39 10.72 1.72
C GLY A 119 -9.74 10.70 0.99
N SER A 120 -10.17 11.83 0.40
CA SER A 120 -11.36 11.90 -0.43
C SER A 120 -11.27 11.01 -1.68
N ASP A 121 -10.11 11.00 -2.33
CA ASP A 121 -9.89 10.25 -3.57
C ASP A 121 -9.75 8.77 -3.28
N PHE A 122 -9.07 8.41 -2.19
CA PHE A 122 -8.97 7.02 -1.78
C PHE A 122 -10.34 6.40 -1.45
N ASP A 123 -11.21 7.18 -0.79
CA ASP A 123 -12.59 6.78 -0.48
C ASP A 123 -13.43 6.65 -1.77
N LEU A 124 -13.30 7.60 -2.70
CA LEU A 124 -13.96 7.56 -4.02
C LEU A 124 -13.60 6.29 -4.80
N LEU A 125 -12.34 5.86 -4.74
CA LEU A 125 -11.84 4.69 -5.46
C LEU A 125 -12.23 3.34 -4.83
N ASN A 126 -12.96 3.35 -3.71
CA ASN A 126 -13.20 2.15 -2.90
C ASN A 126 -11.88 1.44 -2.52
N GLY A 127 -10.80 2.20 -2.33
CA GLY A 127 -9.48 1.69 -1.95
C GLY A 127 -8.87 0.64 -2.89
N PHE A 128 -7.88 -0.09 -2.37
CA PHE A 128 -7.26 -1.23 -3.07
C PHE A 128 -8.22 -2.42 -3.12
N PRO A 129 -8.11 -3.34 -4.09
CA PRO A 129 -8.79 -4.63 -3.97
C PRO A 129 -8.19 -5.48 -2.84
N ASN A 130 -8.98 -6.39 -2.27
CA ASN A 130 -8.61 -7.21 -1.11
C ASN A 130 -8.09 -8.59 -1.52
N TYR A 131 -7.11 -8.63 -2.43
CA TYR A 131 -6.56 -9.88 -2.93
C TYR A 131 -5.66 -10.58 -1.90
N TRP A 132 -5.90 -11.89 -1.71
CA TRP A 132 -5.12 -12.70 -0.79
C TRP A 132 -3.85 -13.21 -1.47
N SER A 133 -2.70 -13.06 -0.80
CA SER A 133 -1.37 -13.32 -1.36
C SER A 133 -0.96 -12.28 -2.42
N TRP A 134 0.25 -12.41 -2.95
CA TRP A 134 0.73 -11.60 -4.06
C TRP A 134 0.04 -12.09 -5.36
N SER A 135 -0.41 -11.29 -6.31
CA SER A 135 -0.08 -9.93 -6.76
C SER A 135 -1.33 -9.18 -7.28
N LEU A 136 -1.12 -8.08 -8.03
CA LEU A 136 -2.08 -7.33 -8.87
C LEU A 136 -2.97 -6.31 -8.15
N GLU A 137 -2.89 -6.19 -6.84
CA GLU A 137 -3.65 -5.17 -6.10
C GLU A 137 -3.25 -3.74 -6.47
N ASP A 138 -1.94 -3.50 -6.66
CA ASP A 138 -1.42 -2.18 -7.05
C ASP A 138 -1.72 -1.87 -8.53
N ASN A 139 -1.78 -2.90 -9.39
CA ASN A 139 -2.17 -2.78 -10.80
C ASN A 139 -3.64 -2.38 -10.92
N CYS A 140 -4.51 -3.12 -10.23
CA CYS A 140 -5.93 -2.83 -10.16
C CYS A 140 -6.19 -1.41 -9.62
N PHE A 141 -5.52 -1.03 -8.53
CA PHE A 141 -5.70 0.30 -7.95
C PHE A 141 -5.27 1.42 -8.92
N GLN A 142 -4.21 1.20 -9.70
CA GLN A 142 -3.82 2.11 -10.78
C GLN A 142 -4.93 2.26 -11.84
N GLU A 143 -5.52 1.15 -12.28
CA GLU A 143 -6.59 1.17 -13.29
C GLU A 143 -7.85 1.87 -12.77
N ARG A 144 -8.23 1.62 -11.51
CA ARG A 144 -9.35 2.32 -10.86
C ARG A 144 -9.12 3.83 -10.81
N ALA A 145 -7.90 4.27 -10.46
CA ALA A 145 -7.53 5.69 -10.46
C ALA A 145 -7.70 6.31 -11.85
N LEU A 146 -7.15 5.67 -12.89
CA LEU A 146 -7.25 6.15 -14.26
C LEU A 146 -8.70 6.17 -14.77
N TYR A 147 -9.49 5.13 -14.46
CA TYR A 147 -10.91 5.06 -14.83
C TYR A 147 -11.75 6.19 -14.20
N ASN A 148 -11.40 6.61 -12.99
CA ASN A 148 -12.05 7.73 -12.29
C ASN A 148 -11.41 9.09 -12.59
N ASN A 149 -10.60 9.20 -13.65
CA ASN A 149 -9.92 10.42 -14.07
C ASN A 149 -9.00 11.05 -13.01
N ILE A 150 -8.48 10.24 -12.08
CA ILE A 150 -7.46 10.68 -11.13
C ILE A 150 -6.10 10.68 -11.83
N LYS A 151 -5.44 11.84 -11.81
CA LYS A 151 -4.11 12.01 -12.41
C LYS A 151 -3.08 11.25 -11.58
N ILE A 152 -2.23 10.47 -12.24
CA ILE A 152 -1.05 9.87 -11.62
C ILE A 152 0.16 10.77 -11.94
N ASP A 153 0.63 11.50 -10.94
CA ASP A 153 1.82 12.35 -11.04
C ASP A 153 3.08 11.52 -10.73
N ARG A 154 4.01 11.53 -11.70
CA ARG A 154 5.32 10.88 -11.63
C ARG A 154 6.46 11.86 -11.92
N ASN A 155 6.27 13.16 -11.67
CA ASN A 155 7.31 14.18 -11.82
C ASN A 155 8.51 13.91 -10.89
N THR A 156 8.24 13.40 -9.68
CA THR A 156 9.24 12.91 -8.74
C THR A 156 9.06 11.40 -8.57
N PHE A 157 9.51 10.61 -9.54
CA PHE A 157 9.37 9.14 -9.57
C PHE A 157 10.71 8.44 -9.79
N TYR A 158 10.98 7.47 -8.93
CA TYR A 158 12.17 6.63 -8.94
C TYR A 158 11.77 5.18 -9.27
N GLN A 159 12.48 4.56 -10.21
CA GLN A 159 12.20 3.17 -10.59
C GLN A 159 12.80 2.19 -9.58
N ILE A 160 12.29 0.96 -9.56
CA ILE A 160 12.89 -0.13 -8.77
C ILE A 160 14.40 -0.23 -9.07
N GLY A 161 15.21 -0.19 -8.01
CA GLY A 161 16.67 -0.24 -8.11
C GLY A 161 17.36 1.12 -8.23
N ASP A 162 16.59 2.22 -8.26
CA ASP A 162 17.15 3.58 -8.22
C ASP A 162 17.83 3.87 -6.86
N PHE A 163 19.05 4.39 -6.89
CA PHE A 163 19.88 4.62 -5.70
C PHE A 163 19.37 5.74 -4.78
N HIS A 164 18.44 6.58 -5.26
CA HIS A 164 17.81 7.58 -4.40
C HIS A 164 16.79 6.97 -3.43
N ILE A 165 16.36 5.73 -3.65
CA ILE A 165 15.49 5.01 -2.73
C ILE A 165 16.24 3.80 -2.19
N LEU A 166 16.52 3.80 -0.89
CA LEU A 166 17.09 2.66 -0.18
C LEU A 166 16.05 1.55 -0.19
N HIS A 167 16.36 0.43 -0.84
CA HIS A 167 15.48 -0.74 -0.91
C HIS A 167 16.16 -1.93 -0.24
N ILE A 168 15.66 -2.33 0.92
CA ILE A 168 16.17 -3.46 1.70
C ILE A 168 15.51 -4.73 1.19
N HIS A 169 16.27 -5.58 0.50
CA HIS A 169 15.77 -6.79 -0.11
C HIS A 169 14.93 -7.64 0.87
N ASP A 170 13.76 -8.06 0.41
CA ASP A 170 12.71 -8.62 1.24
C ASP A 170 12.52 -10.14 1.03
N GLY A 171 13.29 -10.73 0.11
CA GLY A 171 13.32 -12.15 -0.21
C GLY A 171 13.15 -12.42 -1.71
N TYR A 172 13.50 -13.64 -2.14
CA TYR A 172 13.42 -14.05 -3.55
C TYR A 172 12.08 -14.68 -3.93
N TYR A 173 11.22 -15.00 -2.97
CA TYR A 173 9.99 -15.75 -3.21
C TYR A 173 8.76 -14.94 -2.83
N LYS A 174 7.72 -15.03 -3.67
CA LYS A 174 6.38 -14.49 -3.38
C LYS A 174 5.34 -15.60 -3.53
N ASP A 175 4.36 -15.61 -2.64
CA ASP A 175 3.22 -16.51 -2.76
C ASP A 175 2.24 -15.94 -3.78
N LEU A 176 2.23 -16.52 -4.98
CA LEU A 176 1.41 -16.11 -6.11
C LEU A 176 0.10 -16.91 -6.15
N SER A 177 -1.04 -16.22 -6.11
CA SER A 177 -2.35 -16.82 -6.34
C SER A 177 -2.82 -16.59 -7.78
N LYS A 178 -3.22 -17.66 -8.47
CA LYS A 178 -3.87 -17.55 -9.80
C LYS A 178 -5.24 -16.89 -9.72
N THR A 179 -5.94 -17.05 -8.59
CA THR A 179 -7.24 -16.41 -8.36
C THR A 179 -7.15 -14.90 -8.50
N ASN A 180 -6.03 -14.27 -8.13
CA ASN A 180 -5.86 -12.83 -8.26
C ASN A 180 -5.92 -12.35 -9.71
N LEU A 181 -5.51 -13.18 -10.68
CA LEU A 181 -5.61 -12.82 -12.09
C LEU A 181 -7.07 -12.76 -12.56
N ASP A 182 -7.85 -13.78 -12.21
CA ASP A 182 -9.27 -13.84 -12.59
C ASP A 182 -10.05 -12.70 -11.93
N LEU A 183 -9.76 -12.41 -10.66
CA LEU A 183 -10.34 -11.27 -9.94
C LEU A 183 -9.93 -9.92 -10.56
N TYR A 184 -8.66 -9.76 -10.91
CA TYR A 184 -8.16 -8.55 -11.57
C TYR A 184 -8.82 -8.33 -12.94
N GLN A 185 -8.94 -9.36 -13.76
CA GLN A 185 -9.57 -9.27 -15.10
C GLN A 185 -11.08 -8.98 -15.03
N SER A 186 -11.73 -9.35 -13.93
CA SER A 186 -13.16 -9.13 -13.70
C SER A 186 -13.44 -7.95 -12.78
N ASP A 187 -12.42 -7.14 -12.46
CA ASP A 187 -12.57 -6.03 -11.52
C ASP A 187 -13.55 -4.99 -12.06
N SER A 188 -14.52 -4.64 -11.22
CA SER A 188 -15.55 -3.63 -11.53
C SER A 188 -15.56 -2.50 -10.50
N GLY A 189 -14.56 -2.44 -9.62
CA GLY A 189 -14.54 -1.55 -8.46
C GLY A 189 -15.49 -1.94 -7.32
N ASN A 190 -16.21 -3.07 -7.45
CA ASN A 190 -17.17 -3.56 -6.46
C ASN A 190 -16.51 -4.11 -5.17
N GLU A 191 -15.24 -4.50 -5.24
CA GLU A 191 -14.48 -5.09 -4.15
C GLU A 191 -13.37 -4.14 -3.67
N GLY A 192 -13.23 -3.95 -2.38
CA GLY A 192 -12.25 -3.03 -1.81
C GLY A 192 -12.63 -2.57 -0.41
N LEU A 193 -12.46 -1.28 -0.13
CA LEU A 193 -12.66 -0.66 1.17
C LEU A 193 -13.99 -1.06 1.82
N GLU A 194 -15.11 -0.88 1.13
CA GLU A 194 -16.46 -1.10 1.66
C GLU A 194 -16.81 -2.58 1.84
N THR A 195 -16.04 -3.48 1.22
CA THR A 195 -16.26 -4.93 1.31
C THR A 195 -15.37 -5.64 2.34
N ILE A 196 -14.71 -4.89 3.23
CA ILE A 196 -14.04 -5.42 4.41
C ILE A 196 -14.98 -5.34 5.61
N TYR A 197 -15.28 -6.47 6.23
CA TYR A 197 -16.24 -6.58 7.33
C TYR A 197 -15.79 -7.56 8.41
N LYS A 198 -16.53 -7.62 9.53
CA LYS A 198 -16.20 -8.39 10.75
C LYS A 198 -14.75 -8.18 11.22
N THR A 199 -14.27 -6.94 11.18
CA THR A 199 -12.91 -6.61 11.59
C THR A 199 -12.74 -6.72 13.10
N GLN A 200 -11.68 -7.42 13.53
CA GLN A 200 -11.22 -7.42 14.92
C GLN A 200 -9.89 -6.70 14.97
N ILE A 201 -9.91 -5.46 15.45
CA ILE A 201 -8.75 -4.56 15.48
C ILE A 201 -8.46 -4.19 16.94
N LYS A 202 -7.17 -4.17 17.30
CA LYS A 202 -6.69 -3.59 18.56
C LYS A 202 -5.58 -2.61 18.24
N ASP A 203 -5.75 -1.35 18.62
CA ASP A 203 -4.69 -0.36 18.47
C ASP A 203 -3.71 -0.39 19.65
N GLU A 204 -2.47 -0.02 19.35
CA GLU A 204 -1.39 0.13 20.32
C GLU A 204 -0.51 1.30 19.89
N ILE A 205 -0.49 2.35 20.72
CA ILE A 205 0.33 3.54 20.46
C ILE A 205 1.69 3.34 21.13
N ILE A 206 2.75 3.41 20.33
CA ILE A 206 4.14 3.34 20.80
C ILE A 206 4.71 4.76 20.80
N ASN A 207 5.06 5.24 21.99
CA ASN A 207 5.70 6.54 22.13
C ASN A 207 7.11 6.51 21.50
N GLY A 208 7.52 7.65 20.94
CA GLY A 208 8.86 7.80 20.39
C GLY A 208 9.93 7.67 21.47
N THR A 209 11.13 7.33 21.03
CA THR A 209 12.35 7.28 21.85
C THR A 209 13.45 8.12 21.19
N ASP A 210 14.61 8.19 21.82
CA ASP A 210 15.80 8.82 21.24
C ASP A 210 16.19 8.22 19.88
N THR A 211 15.80 6.99 19.59
CA THR A 211 16.17 6.30 18.34
C THR A 211 15.00 6.01 17.41
N ASN A 212 13.77 5.92 17.93
CA ASN A 212 12.60 5.54 17.13
C ASN A 212 11.53 6.63 17.15
N ILE A 213 10.94 6.86 15.99
CA ILE A 213 9.79 7.75 15.79
C ILE A 213 8.52 7.17 16.46
N LYS A 214 7.65 8.05 16.97
CA LYS A 214 6.33 7.68 17.50
C LYS A 214 5.49 7.04 16.39
N HIS A 215 4.80 5.95 16.71
CA HIS A 215 3.98 5.22 15.74
C HIS A 215 2.83 4.48 16.41
N THR A 216 1.84 4.09 15.63
CA THR A 216 0.67 3.34 16.07
C THR A 216 0.65 1.99 15.36
N PHE A 217 0.41 0.90 16.08
CA PHE A 217 0.02 -0.37 15.50
C PHE A 217 -1.50 -0.44 15.42
N CYS A 218 -2.04 -0.65 14.22
CA CYS A 218 -3.39 -1.12 14.01
C CYS A 218 -3.32 -2.66 13.90
N ASN A 219 -3.42 -3.37 15.02
CA ASN A 219 -3.28 -4.83 15.04
C ASN A 219 -4.58 -5.49 14.57
N ILE A 220 -4.56 -6.01 13.35
CA ILE A 220 -5.66 -6.68 12.66
C ILE A 220 -5.61 -8.17 13.00
N ARG A 221 -6.46 -8.60 13.93
CA ARG A 221 -6.54 -10.00 14.37
C ARG A 221 -7.43 -10.86 13.49
N TYR A 222 -8.42 -10.24 12.85
CA TYR A 222 -9.35 -10.90 11.93
C TYR A 222 -10.06 -9.88 11.05
N PHE A 223 -10.47 -10.30 9.86
CA PHE A 223 -11.33 -9.56 8.93
C PHE A 223 -11.84 -10.53 7.85
N GLU A 224 -12.98 -10.22 7.25
CA GLU A 224 -13.51 -10.89 6.06
C GLU A 224 -13.55 -9.92 4.87
N THR A 225 -13.49 -10.48 3.68
CA THR A 225 -13.49 -9.80 2.37
C THR A 225 -14.57 -10.41 1.49
N LEU A 226 -15.03 -9.68 0.46
CA LEU A 226 -16.04 -10.20 -0.48
C LEU A 226 -15.66 -11.59 -1.04
N TYR A 227 -14.41 -11.75 -1.45
CA TYR A 227 -13.86 -13.03 -1.87
C TYR A 227 -13.08 -13.65 -0.72
N SER A 228 -13.64 -14.69 -0.09
CA SER A 228 -13.00 -15.39 1.03
C SER A 228 -11.69 -16.03 0.59
N HIS A 229 -10.71 -16.05 1.51
CA HIS A 229 -9.46 -16.79 1.34
C HIS A 229 -9.72 -18.29 1.09
N ASP A 230 -10.65 -18.90 1.82
CA ASP A 230 -10.88 -20.35 1.82
C ASP A 230 -11.41 -20.86 0.47
N SER A 231 -11.99 -19.98 -0.35
CA SER A 231 -12.48 -20.28 -1.69
C SER A 231 -11.43 -20.06 -2.79
N GLN A 232 -10.21 -19.65 -2.46
CA GLN A 232 -9.17 -19.32 -3.46
C GLN A 232 -8.24 -20.49 -3.75
N ILE A 233 -7.68 -20.50 -4.96
CA ILE A 233 -6.64 -21.46 -5.33
C ILE A 233 -5.41 -21.19 -4.44
N LYS A 234 -4.86 -22.27 -3.85
CA LYS A 234 -3.67 -22.17 -3.01
C LYS A 234 -2.53 -21.49 -3.76
N ALA A 235 -1.90 -20.53 -3.09
CA ALA A 235 -0.77 -19.82 -3.63
C ALA A 235 0.42 -20.75 -3.89
N GLN A 236 1.18 -20.43 -4.94
CA GLN A 236 2.41 -21.12 -5.31
C GLN A 236 3.59 -20.19 -5.13
N LYS A 237 4.75 -20.72 -4.73
CA LYS A 237 5.97 -19.91 -4.65
C LYS A 237 6.43 -19.51 -6.05
N HIS A 238 6.48 -18.22 -6.30
CA HIS A 238 7.09 -17.60 -7.47
C HIS A 238 8.47 -17.07 -7.12
N ASP A 239 9.48 -17.41 -7.92
CA ASP A 239 10.86 -16.94 -7.75
C ASP A 239 11.09 -15.67 -8.57
N LEU A 240 11.36 -14.55 -7.88
CA LEU A 240 11.56 -13.23 -8.47
C LEU A 240 12.81 -13.14 -9.35
N ARG A 241 13.77 -14.07 -9.20
CA ARG A 241 14.97 -14.13 -10.06
C ARG A 241 14.63 -14.54 -11.49
N ASN A 242 13.50 -15.21 -11.69
CA ASN A 242 12.95 -15.53 -13.01
C ASN A 242 12.17 -14.34 -13.61
N GLY A 243 12.22 -13.18 -12.96
CA GLY A 243 11.53 -11.95 -13.34
C GLY A 243 10.17 -11.78 -12.66
N ASN A 244 9.64 -10.56 -12.78
CA ASN A 244 8.34 -10.20 -12.23
C ASN A 244 7.18 -10.48 -13.20
N LYS A 245 7.50 -11.02 -14.39
CA LYS A 245 6.49 -11.43 -15.38
C LYS A 245 5.86 -12.74 -14.93
N LEU A 246 4.58 -12.68 -14.61
CA LEU A 246 3.77 -13.88 -14.40
C LEU A 246 3.69 -14.60 -15.74
N GLY A 247 4.39 -15.72 -15.90
CA GLY A 247 4.49 -16.50 -17.15
C GLY A 247 3.17 -17.13 -17.59
N LEU A 248 2.21 -16.29 -17.98
CA LEU A 248 0.86 -16.68 -18.38
C LEU A 248 0.79 -16.68 -19.91
N ARG A 249 0.61 -17.88 -20.50
CA ARG A 249 0.50 -18.05 -21.96
C ARG A 249 -0.64 -17.21 -22.51
N SER A 250 -0.32 -16.43 -23.54
CA SER A 250 -1.20 -15.59 -24.34
C SER A 250 -2.35 -16.39 -24.96
N ASN A 251 -3.56 -16.21 -24.43
CA ASN A 251 -4.82 -16.37 -25.15
C ASN A 251 -5.79 -15.23 -24.74
N VAL A 252 -5.24 -14.03 -24.55
CA VAL A 252 -6.02 -12.85 -24.17
C VAL A 252 -6.29 -12.05 -25.43
N ARG A 253 -7.58 -11.93 -25.78
CA ARG A 253 -8.12 -10.98 -26.75
C ARG A 253 -7.42 -9.63 -26.55
N GLN A 254 -6.92 -9.06 -27.64
CA GLN A 254 -6.45 -7.67 -27.71
C GLN A 254 -7.55 -6.71 -27.22
N MET A 255 -7.60 -6.46 -25.91
CA MET A 255 -7.94 -5.14 -25.41
C MET A 255 -6.62 -4.39 -25.34
N ASN A 256 -6.61 -3.14 -25.78
CA ASN A 256 -5.44 -2.26 -25.84
C ASN A 256 -4.90 -1.92 -24.44
N THR A 257 -4.35 -2.91 -23.74
CA THR A 257 -3.51 -2.74 -22.57
C THR A 257 -2.06 -2.88 -23.03
N LEU A 258 -1.28 -1.82 -22.81
CA LEU A 258 0.17 -1.70 -23.08
C LEU A 258 1.04 -2.65 -22.23
N ILE A 259 0.61 -3.91 -22.05
CA ILE A 259 1.39 -4.99 -21.45
C ILE A 259 2.35 -5.61 -22.49
N TYR A 260 2.24 -5.22 -23.77
CA TYR A 260 3.12 -5.72 -24.82
C TYR A 260 3.50 -4.58 -25.79
N ASN A 261 4.62 -3.89 -25.54
CA ASN A 261 5.62 -3.53 -26.55
C ASN A 261 6.70 -2.59 -26.02
N LYS A 262 7.96 -3.00 -26.29
CA LYS A 262 9.27 -2.36 -26.08
C LYS A 262 9.75 -2.15 -24.65
#